data_AF-A0A847QEV2-F1
#
_entry.id   AF-A0A847QEV2-F1
#
_cell.length_a   1.000
_cell.length_b   1.000
_cell.length_c   1.000
_cell.angle_alpha   90.00
_cell.angle_beta   90.00
_cell.angle_gamma   90.00
#
_symmetry.space_group_name_H-M   'P 1'
#
loop_
_entity.id
_entity.type
_entity.pdbx_description
1 polymer ?
#
loop_
_entity_poly.entity_id
_entity_poly.type
_entity_poly.pdbx_seq_one_letter_code
_entity_poly.pdbx_strand_id
1 'polypeptide(L)' 'MHKFITSGVCAKEITFDIDNGVIKKVSFSSGCSGNLQGISRLVEGMPIQEVIKRLKGISCGGKDT' A
#
# COMPACT_ATOMS: atom_id res chain seq x y z
N MET A 1 -4.70 13.89 1.67
CA MET A 1 -4.74 12.67 2.51
C MET A 1 -6.05 11.90 2.30
N HIS A 2 -5.97 10.74 1.68
CA HIS A 2 -7.09 9.87 1.32
C HIS A 2 -7.12 8.61 2.18
N LYS A 3 -8.31 8.02 2.36
CA LYS A 3 -8.52 6.77 3.09
C LYS A 3 -9.28 5.77 2.23
N PHE A 4 -8.88 4.51 2.31
CA PHE A 4 -9.54 3.40 1.63
C PHE A 4 -9.74 2.24 2.60
N ILE A 5 -10.98 1.75 2.71
CA ILE A 5 -11.32 0.58 3.51
C ILE A 5 -11.22 -0.65 2.64
N THR A 6 -10.35 -1.57 3.03
CA THR A 6 -10.06 -2.78 2.26
C THR A 6 -11.00 -3.91 2.62
N SER A 7 -11.20 -4.83 1.68
CA SER A 7 -11.92 -6.08 1.88
C SER A 7 -11.09 -7.25 1.35
N GLY A 8 -11.29 -8.47 1.87
CA GLY A 8 -10.56 -9.67 1.43
C GLY A 8 -9.11 -9.80 1.90
N VAL A 9 -8.49 -8.72 2.41
CA VAL A 9 -7.10 -8.69 2.89
C VAL A 9 -6.96 -8.42 4.39
N CYS A 10 -5.74 -8.61 4.92
CA CYS A 10 -5.42 -8.48 6.34
C CYS A 10 -5.41 -7.02 6.82
N ALA A 11 -4.81 -6.11 6.04
CA ALA A 11 -4.95 -4.67 6.27
C ALA A 11 -6.44 -4.30 6.15
N LYS A 12 -6.92 -3.36 6.97
CA LYS A 12 -8.33 -2.94 7.02
C LYS A 12 -8.56 -1.50 6.56
N GLU A 13 -7.53 -0.67 6.68
CA GLU A 13 -7.55 0.70 6.17
C GLU A 13 -6.18 1.02 5.58
N ILE A 14 -6.18 1.72 4.44
CA ILE A 14 -5.01 2.32 3.83
C ILE A 14 -5.23 3.82 3.83
N THR A 15 -4.33 4.57 4.45
CA THR A 15 -4.28 6.02 4.38
C THR A 15 -3.07 6.43 3.55
N PHE A 16 -3.26 7.29 2.56
CA PHE A 16 -2.18 7.71 1.67
C PHE A 16 -2.30 9.18 1.25
N ASP A 17 -1.18 9.75 0.82
CA ASP A 17 -1.12 11.10 0.27
C ASP A 17 -0.28 11.10 -1.01
N ILE A 18 -0.78 11.80 -2.01
CA ILE A 18 -0.21 11.84 -3.35
C ILE A 18 -0.05 13.31 -3.75
N ASP A 19 1.12 13.63 -4.28
CA ASP A 19 1.44 14.94 -4.81
C ASP A 19 2.11 14.77 -6.17
N ASN A 20 1.54 15.37 -7.22
CA ASN A 20 2.03 15.31 -8.59
C ASN A 20 2.33 13.87 -9.08
N GLY A 21 1.50 12.90 -8.68
CA GLY A 21 1.65 11.49 -9.07
C GLY A 21 2.73 10.71 -8.29
N VAL A 22 3.31 11.32 -7.25
CA VAL A 22 4.29 10.71 -6.35
C VAL A 22 3.65 10.46 -5.00
N ILE A 23 3.92 9.29 -4.40
CA ILE A 23 3.45 8.96 -3.06
C ILE A 23 4.26 9.77 -2.04
N LYS A 24 3.60 10.65 -1.28
CA LYS A 24 4.24 11.37 -0.17
C LYS A 24 4.23 10.59 1.13
N LYS A 25 3.19 9.78 1.33
CA LYS A 25 3.06 8.92 2.51
C LYS A 25 2.04 7.84 2.24
N VAL A 26 2.26 6.65 2.80
CA VAL A 26 1.23 5.63 2.95
C VAL A 26 1.35 4.94 4.30
N SER A 27 0.23 4.61 4.91
CA SER A 27 0.15 3.88 6.16
C SER A 27 -1.00 2.90 6.12
N PHE A 28 -0.82 1.76 6.76
CA PHE A 28 -1.78 0.68 6.79
C PHE A 28 -2.23 0.46 8.23
N SER A 29 -3.51 0.14 8.42
CA SER A 29 -4.07 -0.30 9.70
C SER A 29 -4.35 -1.79 9.67
N SER A 30 -3.99 -2.49 10.75
CA SER A 30 -4.07 -3.96 10.88
C SER A 30 -3.18 -4.73 9.90
N GLY A 31 -2.95 -6.02 10.16
CA GLY A 31 -2.06 -6.89 9.39
C GLY A 31 -0.65 -7.03 9.97
N CYS A 32 0.31 -7.50 9.16
CA CYS A 32 1.68 -7.74 9.62
C CYS A 32 2.44 -6.41 9.78
N SER A 33 2.63 -5.97 11.03
CA SER A 33 3.24 -4.67 11.35
C SER A 33 4.59 -4.43 10.66
N GLY A 34 5.51 -5.41 10.69
CA GLY A 34 6.83 -5.27 10.08
C GLY A 34 6.78 -5.08 8.57
N ASN A 35 6.05 -5.96 7.87
CA ASN A 35 5.92 -5.90 6.42
C ASN A 35 5.23 -4.60 5.96
N LEU A 36 4.15 -4.20 6.64
CA LEU A 36 3.41 -2.99 6.27
C LEU A 36 4.22 -1.72 6.48
N GLN A 37 4.98 -1.63 7.58
CA GLN A 37 5.93 -0.55 7.77
C GLN A 37 7.05 -0.54 6.72
N GLY A 38 7.54 -1.72 6.33
CA GLY A 38 8.52 -1.87 5.25
C GLY A 38 7.99 -1.35 3.93
N ILE A 39 6.79 -1.78 3.52
CA ILE A 39 6.13 -1.31 2.29
C ILE A 39 5.89 0.20 2.35
N SER A 40 5.41 0.72 3.48
CA SER A 40 5.19 2.16 3.65
C SER A 40 6.42 3.00 3.37
N ARG A 41 7.58 2.60 3.92
CA ARG A 41 8.85 3.30 3.67
C ARG A 41 9.38 3.05 2.27
N LEU A 42 9.18 1.85 1.73
CA LEU A 42 9.68 1.48 0.42
C LEU A 42 9.04 2.30 -0.69
N VAL A 43 7.73 2.57 -0.61
CA VAL A 43 7.01 3.27 -1.69
C VAL A 43 6.96 4.79 -1.54
N GLU A 44 7.40 5.33 -0.40
CA GLU A 44 7.48 6.78 -0.19
C GLU A 44 8.45 7.44 -1.18
N GLY A 45 8.02 8.51 -1.83
CA GLY A 45 8.77 9.20 -2.88
C GLY A 45 8.72 8.52 -4.26
N MET A 46 8.07 7.37 -4.40
CA MET A 46 7.96 6.68 -5.70
C MET A 46 6.80 7.22 -6.55
N PRO A 47 6.96 7.28 -7.89
CA PRO A 47 5.84 7.48 -8.81
C PRO A 47 4.82 6.35 -8.70
N ILE A 48 3.52 6.68 -8.72
CA ILE A 48 2.43 5.70 -8.58
C ILE A 48 2.54 4.57 -9.62
N GLN A 49 2.91 4.89 -10.85
CA GLN A 49 3.01 3.90 -11.93
C GLN A 49 4.09 2.85 -11.65
N GLU A 50 5.19 3.23 -11.01
CA GLU A 50 6.26 2.31 -10.64
C GLU A 50 5.82 1.38 -9.49
N VAL A 51 5.09 1.92 -8.52
CA VAL A 51 4.53 1.13 -7.41
C VAL A 51 3.53 0.11 -7.92
N ILE A 52 2.61 0.50 -8.81
CA ILE A 52 1.65 -0.41 -9.44
C ILE A 52 2.40 -1.50 -10.21
N LYS A 53 3.38 -1.11 -11.05
CA LYS A 53 4.17 -2.07 -11.84
C LYS A 53 4.89 -3.10 -10.98
N ARG A 54 5.44 -2.69 -9.82
CA ARG A 54 6.18 -3.58 -8.92
C ARG A 54 5.30 -4.51 -8.10
N LEU A 55 4.14 -4.04 -7.67
CA LEU A 55 3.37 -4.71 -6.61
C LEU A 55 2.07 -5.37 -7.10
N LYS A 56 1.56 -4.99 -8.29
CA LYS A 56 0.31 -5.55 -8.81
C LYS A 56 0.45 -7.06 -9.06
N GLY A 57 -0.51 -7.83 -8.57
CA GLY A 57 -0.60 -9.27 -8.78
C GLY A 57 0.12 -10.14 -7.74
N ILE A 58 0.66 -9.55 -6.67
CA ILE A 58 1.31 -10.32 -5.58
C ILE A 58 0.24 -10.95 -4.69
N SER A 59 -0.13 -12.19 -4.97
CA SER A 59 -1.10 -12.94 -4.15
C SER A 59 -0.54 -13.34 -2.77
N CYS A 60 -1.42 -13.50 -1.78
CA CYS A 60 -1.06 -13.98 -0.44
C CYS A 60 -1.93 -15.20 -0.08
N GLY A 61 -1.30 -16.38 0.01
CA GLY A 61 -2.00 -17.62 0.32
C GLY A 61 -3.14 -17.96 -0.66
N GLY A 62 -2.97 -17.63 -1.94
CA GLY A 62 -3.98 -17.84 -2.99
C GLY A 62 -5.12 -16.82 -3.00
N LYS A 63 -5.05 -15.76 -2.18
CA LYS A 63 -5.96 -14.61 -2.26
C LYS A 63 -5.42 -13.61 -3.26
N ASP A 64 -6.27 -13.16 -4.16
CA ASP A 64 -5.98 -12.01 -5.02
C ASP A 64 -5.85 -10.74 -4.18
N THR A 65 -4.93 -9.86 -4.57
CA THR A 65 -4.61 -8.58 -3.91
C THR A 65 -4.68 -7.41 -4.88
#